data_AF-A0A5J5DIJ7-F1
#
_entry.id   AF-A0A5J5DIJ7-F1
#
_cell.length_a   1.000
_cell.length_b   1.000
_cell.length_c   1.000
_cell.angle_alpha   90.00
_cell.angle_beta   90.00
_cell.angle_gamma   90.00
#
_symmetry.space_group_name_H-M   'P 1'
#
loop_
_entity.id
_entity.type
_entity.pdbx_description
1 polymer ?
#
loop_
_entity_poly.entity_id
_entity_poly.type
_entity_poly.pdbx_seq_one_letter_code
_entity_poly.pdbx_strand_id
1 'polypeptide(L)'
;MGDRVLEQQKAIAQVFSGDRKARHLTLTWQDIDVLEAINKSLSPLVVFTDALSGEKYVSVSFLKPTLHLFNNQILEVQEEDTDLAKSIKRKIVDYLNEKYSDTATQELLDMASALDPRFKLKYVNEDNRGSIEDRLRAEMKNVMENVPLETAATPAEDTEDAPKKKKKKKKKKKKKKGLQGQYSHTSSATGPGHS
;
A
#
# COMPACT_ATOMS: atom_id res chain seq x y z
N MET A 1 10.53 -13.60 8.90
CA MET A 1 11.52 -14.27 9.78
C MET A 1 10.87 -14.71 11.09
N GLY A 2 10.07 -13.85 11.74
CA GLY A 2 9.27 -14.22 12.92
C GLY A 2 8.38 -15.44 12.72
N ASP A 3 7.61 -15.51 11.62
CA ASP A 3 6.77 -16.68 11.29
C ASP A 3 7.54 -18.00 11.30
N ARG A 4 8.73 -18.02 10.69
CA ARG A 4 9.55 -19.25 10.58
C ARG A 4 10.07 -19.71 11.93
N VAL A 5 10.37 -18.79 12.83
CA VAL A 5 10.84 -19.10 14.19
C VAL A 5 9.69 -19.65 15.03
N LEU A 6 8.50 -19.06 14.93
CA LEU A 6 7.29 -19.57 15.59
C LEU A 6 6.89 -20.96 15.06
N GLU A 7 6.92 -21.16 13.74
CA GLU A 7 6.63 -22.45 13.10
C GLU A 7 7.60 -23.56 13.55
N GLN A 8 8.89 -23.23 13.68
CA GLN A 8 9.94 -24.19 14.04
C GLN A 8 10.17 -24.33 15.54
N GLN A 9 9.40 -23.64 16.39
CA GLN A 9 9.59 -23.62 17.84
C GLN A 9 9.72 -25.03 18.45
N LYS A 10 8.85 -25.97 18.05
CA LYS A 10 8.89 -27.36 18.55
C LYS A 10 10.16 -28.09 18.13
N ALA A 11 10.59 -27.91 16.88
CA ALA A 11 11.82 -28.51 16.37
C ALA A 11 13.06 -27.93 17.08
N ILE A 12 13.08 -26.61 17.30
CA ILE A 12 14.15 -25.92 18.01
C ILE A 12 14.22 -26.40 19.48
N ALA A 13 13.08 -26.46 20.17
CA ALA A 13 13.00 -26.94 21.55
C ALA A 13 13.44 -28.42 21.69
N GLN A 14 13.13 -29.25 20.69
CA GLN A 14 13.54 -30.66 20.68
C GLN A 14 15.07 -30.80 20.52
N VAL A 15 15.68 -30.01 19.64
CA VAL A 15 17.14 -30.00 19.45
C VAL A 15 17.86 -29.52 20.72
N PHE A 16 17.36 -28.46 21.36
CA PHE A 16 17.95 -27.93 22.59
C PHE A 16 17.72 -28.83 23.82
N SER A 17 16.68 -29.64 23.83
CA SER A 17 16.47 -30.64 24.88
C SER A 17 17.57 -31.71 24.88
N GLY A 18 18.05 -32.07 23.69
CA GLY A 18 19.15 -33.02 23.49
C GLY A 18 20.55 -32.48 23.83
N ASP A 19 20.76 -31.16 23.79
CA ASP A 19 22.04 -30.52 24.11
C ASP A 19 21.98 -29.76 25.45
N ARG A 20 22.60 -30.34 26.49
CA ARG A 20 22.63 -29.78 27.85
C ARG A 20 23.25 -28.37 27.90
N LYS A 21 24.14 -28.02 26.97
CA LYS A 21 24.73 -26.67 26.89
C LYS A 21 23.78 -25.67 26.27
N ALA A 22 22.91 -26.07 25.34
CA ALA A 22 22.01 -25.17 24.63
C ALA A 22 20.62 -24.99 25.29
N ARG A 23 20.32 -25.71 26.39
CA ARG A 23 19.02 -25.62 27.08
C ARG A 23 18.63 -24.21 27.51
N HIS A 24 19.59 -23.37 27.87
CA HIS A 24 19.37 -21.98 28.28
C HIS A 24 18.94 -21.06 27.11
N LEU A 25 19.06 -21.52 25.86
CA LEU A 25 18.64 -20.80 24.65
C LEU A 25 17.22 -21.19 24.21
N THR A 26 16.52 -22.02 24.99
CA THR A 26 15.13 -22.37 24.70
C THR A 26 14.27 -21.13 24.90
N LEU A 27 13.55 -20.73 23.84
CA LEU A 27 12.61 -19.62 23.89
C LEU A 27 11.62 -19.83 25.04
N THR A 28 11.55 -18.86 25.93
CA THR A 28 10.55 -18.84 26.99
C THR A 28 9.19 -18.44 26.43
N TRP A 29 8.13 -18.65 27.21
CA TRP A 29 6.79 -18.21 26.81
C TRP A 29 6.73 -16.68 26.60
N GLN A 30 7.47 -15.91 27.40
CA GLN A 30 7.59 -14.46 27.22
C GLN A 30 8.28 -14.09 25.91
N ASP A 31 9.33 -14.81 25.52
CA ASP A 31 10.01 -14.57 24.24
C ASP A 31 9.08 -14.85 23.04
N ILE A 32 8.22 -15.86 23.18
CA ILE A 32 7.22 -16.24 22.16
C ILE A 32 6.16 -15.16 22.03
N ASP A 33 5.62 -14.66 23.14
CA ASP A 33 4.62 -13.58 23.16
C ASP A 33 5.17 -12.30 22.54
N VAL A 34 6.42 -11.95 22.85
CA VAL A 34 7.12 -10.79 22.26
C VAL A 34 7.29 -10.98 20.76
N LEU A 35 7.73 -12.16 20.33
CA LEU A 35 7.94 -12.47 18.92
C LEU A 35 6.63 -12.45 18.13
N GLU A 36 5.55 -12.97 18.71
CA GLU A 36 4.22 -12.93 18.12
C GLU A 36 3.71 -11.50 18.00
N ALA A 37 3.89 -10.66 19.03
CA ALA A 37 3.53 -9.24 18.99
C ALA A 37 4.27 -8.47 17.90
N ILE A 38 5.59 -8.69 17.75
CA ILE A 38 6.40 -8.08 16.69
C ILE A 38 5.91 -8.55 15.33
N ASN A 39 5.70 -9.85 15.17
CA ASN A 39 5.32 -10.45 13.91
C ASN A 39 3.92 -9.99 13.46
N LYS A 40 2.95 -9.94 14.38
CA LYS A 40 1.60 -9.40 14.13
C LYS A 40 1.64 -7.92 13.73
N SER A 41 2.51 -7.12 14.35
CA SER A 41 2.64 -5.69 14.06
C SER A 41 3.29 -5.42 12.70
N LEU A 42 4.28 -6.23 12.31
CA LEU A 42 5.08 -6.00 11.09
C LEU A 42 4.59 -6.79 9.87
N SER A 43 3.85 -7.88 10.05
CA SER A 43 3.35 -8.72 8.96
C SER A 43 2.58 -7.95 7.87
N PRO A 44 1.68 -7.01 8.21
CA PRO A 44 1.01 -6.19 7.18
C PRO A 44 1.97 -5.35 6.34
N LEU A 45 3.07 -4.85 6.93
CA LEU A 45 4.10 -4.08 6.22
C LEU A 45 4.93 -4.96 5.30
N VAL A 46 5.17 -6.22 5.68
CA VAL A 46 5.84 -7.20 4.82
C VAL A 46 5.00 -7.47 3.57
N VAL A 47 3.70 -7.75 3.74
CA VAL A 47 2.78 -7.99 2.61
C VAL A 47 2.70 -6.75 1.72
N PHE A 48 2.62 -5.56 2.32
CA PHE A 48 2.58 -4.31 1.56
C PHE A 48 3.86 -4.08 0.76
N THR A 49 5.03 -4.31 1.37
CA THR A 49 6.33 -4.13 0.70
C THR A 49 6.54 -5.16 -0.41
N ASP A 50 6.09 -6.39 -0.21
CA ASP A 50 6.11 -7.43 -1.25
C ASP A 50 5.22 -7.03 -2.44
N ALA A 51 4.01 -6.53 -2.17
CA ALA A 51 3.10 -6.04 -3.20
C ALA A 51 3.70 -4.85 -3.97
N LEU A 52 4.29 -3.88 -3.28
CA LEU A 52 4.98 -2.75 -3.92
C LEU A 52 6.20 -3.16 -4.72
N SER A 53 6.98 -4.13 -4.23
CA SER A 53 8.16 -4.67 -4.93
C SER A 53 7.78 -5.36 -6.24
N GLY A 54 6.56 -5.89 -6.33
CA GLY A 54 6.02 -6.50 -7.54
C GLY A 54 5.53 -5.51 -8.61
N GLU A 55 5.38 -4.22 -8.28
CA GLU A 55 4.89 -3.20 -9.19
C GLU A 55 6.02 -2.64 -10.07
N LYS A 56 5.77 -2.51 -11.38
CA LYS A 56 6.77 -1.99 -12.32
C LYS A 56 7.03 -0.48 -12.15
N TYR A 57 6.01 0.24 -11.69
CA TYR A 57 6.06 1.69 -11.49
C TYR A 57 5.20 2.06 -10.28
N VAL A 58 5.84 2.63 -9.25
CA VAL A 58 5.15 3.22 -8.10
C VAL A 58 5.08 4.73 -8.34
N SER A 59 3.87 5.27 -8.46
CA SER A 59 3.64 6.70 -8.67
C SER A 59 3.55 7.45 -7.35
N VAL A 60 4.02 8.70 -7.33
CA VAL A 60 3.98 9.59 -6.14
C VAL A 60 2.54 9.81 -5.65
N SER A 61 1.56 9.75 -6.56
CA SER A 61 0.12 9.79 -6.26
C SER A 61 -0.38 8.66 -5.33
N PHE A 62 0.38 7.57 -5.20
CA PHE A 62 0.03 6.44 -4.33
C PHE A 62 0.38 6.70 -2.85
N LEU A 63 1.27 7.65 -2.59
CA LEU A 63 1.85 7.83 -1.26
C LEU A 63 0.85 8.42 -0.26
N LYS A 64 0.03 9.40 -0.67
CA LYS A 64 -1.02 9.96 0.20
C LYS A 64 -2.09 8.93 0.57
N PRO A 65 -2.67 8.16 -0.37
CA PRO A 65 -3.56 7.04 -0.03
C PRO A 65 -2.89 6.00 0.88
N THR A 66 -1.60 5.70 0.67
CA THR A 66 -0.85 4.74 1.48
C THR A 66 -0.68 5.20 2.92
N LEU A 67 -0.28 6.46 3.13
CA LEU A 67 -0.13 7.02 4.47
C LEU A 67 -1.47 7.02 5.22
N HIS A 68 -2.56 7.37 4.53
CA HIS A 68 -3.91 7.28 5.09
C HIS A 68 -4.28 5.84 5.47
N LEU A 69 -3.96 4.87 4.61
CA LEU A 69 -4.22 3.45 4.86
C LEU A 69 -3.39 2.92 6.06
N PHE A 70 -2.15 3.36 6.21
CA PHE A 70 -1.32 3.02 7.35
C PHE A 70 -1.89 3.56 8.65
N ASN A 71 -2.30 4.83 8.68
CA ASN A 71 -2.81 5.44 9.90
C ASN A 71 -4.17 4.87 10.33
N ASN A 72 -5.04 4.54 9.37
CA ASN A 72 -6.45 4.25 9.67
C ASN A 72 -6.85 2.77 9.54
N GLN A 73 -5.99 1.89 9.04
CA GLN A 73 -6.34 0.47 8.87
C GLN A 73 -5.19 -0.46 9.24
N ILE A 74 -4.00 -0.24 8.68
CA ILE A 74 -2.91 -1.23 8.79
C ILE A 74 -2.18 -1.13 10.13
N LEU A 75 -1.87 0.09 10.58
CA LEU A 75 -1.15 0.35 11.83
C LEU A 75 -2.06 0.99 12.89
N GLU A 76 -3.37 0.93 12.69
CA GLU A 76 -4.33 1.35 13.69
C GLU A 76 -4.15 0.49 14.96
N VAL A 77 -4.08 1.18 16.10
CA VAL A 77 -3.94 0.55 17.41
C VAL A 77 -5.27 -0.08 17.79
N GLN A 78 -5.30 -1.40 17.91
CA GLN A 78 -6.48 -2.15 18.34
C GLN A 78 -6.43 -2.38 19.85
N GLU A 79 -7.58 -2.50 20.51
CA GLU A 79 -7.63 -2.75 21.96
C GLU A 79 -6.95 -4.08 22.34
N GLU A 80 -7.13 -5.08 21.49
CA GLU A 80 -6.57 -6.45 21.60
C GLU A 80 -5.06 -6.54 21.33
N ASP A 81 -4.40 -5.43 20.99
CA ASP A 81 -2.96 -5.42 20.81
C ASP A 81 -2.23 -5.40 22.15
N THR A 82 -1.14 -6.17 22.25
CA THR A 82 -0.22 -6.10 23.39
C THR A 82 0.41 -4.71 23.48
N ASP A 83 0.83 -4.29 24.67
CA ASP A 83 1.46 -2.97 24.86
C ASP A 83 2.67 -2.75 23.95
N LEU A 84 3.44 -3.81 23.70
CA LEU A 84 4.54 -3.80 22.75
C LEU A 84 4.06 -3.55 21.32
N ALA A 85 3.03 -4.27 20.86
CA ALA A 85 2.45 -4.07 19.53
C ALA A 85 1.90 -2.65 19.35
N LYS A 86 1.21 -2.12 20.38
CA LYS A 86 0.74 -0.73 20.42
C LYS A 86 1.90 0.26 20.30
N SER A 87 3.00 0.03 21.02
CA SER A 87 4.20 0.88 20.97
C SER A 87 4.86 0.86 19.58
N ILE A 88 5.01 -0.32 18.99
CA ILE A 88 5.60 -0.50 17.65
C ILE A 88 4.75 0.25 16.60
N LYS A 89 3.43 0.01 16.59
CA LYS A 89 2.50 0.66 15.65
C LYS A 89 2.58 2.19 15.73
N ARG A 90 2.49 2.76 16.95
CA ARG A 90 2.60 4.21 17.15
C ARG A 90 3.92 4.76 16.64
N LYS A 91 5.05 4.16 17.03
CA LYS A 91 6.38 4.62 16.59
C LYS A 91 6.52 4.62 15.07
N ILE A 92 5.96 3.63 14.38
CA ILE A 92 6.02 3.56 12.91
C ILE A 92 5.14 4.67 12.31
N VAL A 93 3.92 4.85 12.80
CA VAL A 93 3.00 5.90 12.35
C VAL A 93 3.58 7.30 12.59
N ASP A 94 4.10 7.54 13.78
CA ASP A 94 4.73 8.80 14.16
C ASP A 94 5.93 9.11 13.25
N TYR A 95 6.80 8.12 13.02
CA TYR A 95 7.93 8.26 12.11
C TYR A 95 7.49 8.60 10.69
N LEU A 96 6.46 7.94 10.17
CA LEU A 96 5.95 8.20 8.83
C LEU A 96 5.33 9.60 8.73
N ASN A 97 4.52 9.99 9.71
CA ASN A 97 3.90 11.32 9.74
C ASN A 97 4.95 12.42 9.85
N GLU A 98 5.98 12.24 10.68
CA GLU A 98 7.11 13.17 10.80
C GLU A 98 7.90 13.25 9.49
N LYS A 99 8.21 12.11 8.86
CA LYS A 99 8.96 12.04 7.60
C LYS A 99 8.29 12.81 6.47
N TYR A 100 6.96 12.77 6.41
CA TYR A 100 6.16 13.43 5.38
C TYR A 100 5.52 14.74 5.87
N SER A 101 5.90 15.27 7.03
CA SER A 101 5.27 16.46 7.63
C SER A 101 5.58 17.76 6.90
N ASP A 102 6.62 17.79 6.07
CA ASP A 102 7.04 18.97 5.32
C ASP A 102 5.94 19.50 4.39
N THR A 103 5.69 20.80 4.44
CA THR A 103 4.61 21.47 3.70
C THR A 103 4.76 21.29 2.20
N ALA A 104 5.97 21.46 1.65
CA ALA A 104 6.20 21.31 0.21
C ALA A 104 5.95 19.87 -0.24
N THR A 105 6.34 18.90 0.59
CA THR A 105 6.06 17.48 0.35
C THR A 105 4.55 17.19 0.39
N GLN A 106 3.82 17.70 1.38
CA GLN A 106 2.36 17.52 1.46
C GLN A 106 1.63 18.11 0.26
N GLU A 107 2.00 19.33 -0.16
CA GLU A 107 1.44 19.95 -1.36
C GLU A 107 1.69 19.14 -2.63
N LEU A 108 2.92 18.62 -2.79
CA LEU A 108 3.26 17.75 -3.91
C LEU A 108 2.41 16.47 -3.91
N LEU A 109 2.28 15.83 -2.75
CA LEU A 109 1.49 14.60 -2.59
C LEU A 109 0.00 14.84 -2.86
N ASP A 110 -0.52 15.97 -2.40
CA ASP A 110 -1.91 16.36 -2.60
C ASP A 110 -2.20 16.63 -4.09
N MET A 111 -1.34 17.39 -4.77
CA MET A 111 -1.46 17.61 -6.22
C MET A 111 -1.30 16.32 -7.02
N ALA A 112 -0.30 15.50 -6.72
CA ALA A 112 -0.08 14.24 -7.41
C ALA A 112 -1.26 13.28 -7.26
N SER A 113 -1.87 13.24 -6.07
CA SER A 113 -3.06 12.42 -5.80
C SER A 113 -4.30 12.95 -6.50
N ALA A 114 -4.48 14.29 -6.54
CA ALA A 114 -5.58 14.95 -7.25
C ALA A 114 -5.52 14.72 -8.76
N LEU A 115 -4.32 14.76 -9.35
CA LEU A 115 -4.07 14.49 -10.76
C LEU A 115 -4.30 13.03 -11.17
N ASP A 116 -4.14 12.09 -10.24
CA ASP A 116 -4.34 10.66 -10.52
C ASP A 116 -5.85 10.32 -10.50
N PRO A 117 -6.44 9.90 -11.63
CA PRO A 117 -7.88 9.62 -11.72
C PRO A 117 -8.36 8.53 -10.75
N ARG A 118 -7.44 7.68 -10.26
CA ARG A 118 -7.75 6.61 -9.30
C ARG A 118 -8.08 7.14 -7.92
N PHE A 119 -7.42 8.23 -7.50
CA PHE A 119 -7.51 8.78 -6.15
C PHE A 119 -8.32 10.07 -6.12
N LYS A 120 -8.11 10.95 -7.12
CA LYS A 120 -8.73 12.28 -7.18
C LYS A 120 -8.50 13.01 -5.85
N LEU A 121 -9.48 13.78 -5.39
CA LEU A 121 -9.41 14.49 -4.12
C LEU A 121 -9.81 13.63 -2.90
N LYS A 122 -9.94 12.29 -3.02
CA LYS A 122 -10.47 11.45 -1.92
C LYS A 122 -9.60 11.42 -0.66
N TYR A 123 -8.29 11.58 -0.83
CA TYR A 123 -7.30 11.51 0.26
C TYR A 123 -6.66 12.87 0.56
N VAL A 124 -7.18 13.92 -0.09
CA VAL A 124 -6.80 15.31 0.15
C VAL A 124 -7.69 15.85 1.26
N ASN A 125 -7.09 16.58 2.22
CA ASN A 125 -7.84 17.22 3.30
C ASN A 125 -8.89 18.17 2.74
N GLU A 126 -10.08 18.18 3.32
CA GLU A 126 -11.23 18.93 2.78
C GLU A 126 -10.94 20.43 2.68
N ASP A 127 -10.20 20.99 3.65
CA ASP A 127 -9.77 22.39 3.67
C ASP A 127 -8.83 22.75 2.52
N ASN A 128 -8.02 21.79 2.06
CA ASN A 128 -7.02 22.03 1.01
C ASN A 128 -7.58 21.77 -0.39
N ARG A 129 -8.73 21.09 -0.52
CA ARG A 129 -9.33 20.73 -1.81
C ARG A 129 -9.52 21.93 -2.73
N GLY A 130 -10.06 23.02 -2.21
CA GLY A 130 -10.30 24.25 -2.99
C GLY A 130 -9.00 24.86 -3.51
N SER A 131 -8.00 25.02 -2.63
CA SER A 131 -6.67 25.53 -3.00
C SER A 131 -5.98 24.68 -4.06
N ILE A 132 -6.12 23.35 -3.98
CA ILE A 132 -5.54 22.42 -4.95
C ILE A 132 -6.27 22.46 -6.29
N GLU A 133 -7.60 22.56 -6.30
CA GLU A 133 -8.36 22.73 -7.55
C GLU A 133 -8.01 24.05 -8.25
N ASP A 134 -7.88 25.14 -7.50
CA ASP A 134 -7.52 26.44 -8.04
C ASP A 134 -6.09 26.45 -8.58
N ARG A 135 -5.14 25.86 -7.85
CA ARG A 135 -3.76 25.70 -8.31
C ARG A 135 -3.68 24.80 -9.54
N LEU A 136 -4.44 23.69 -9.55
CA LEU A 136 -4.49 22.79 -10.70
C LEU A 136 -5.05 23.51 -11.94
N ARG A 137 -6.11 24.30 -11.80
CA ARG A 137 -6.65 25.12 -12.89
C ARG A 137 -5.65 26.16 -13.38
N ALA A 138 -4.95 26.83 -12.47
CA ALA A 138 -3.92 27.81 -12.82
C ALA A 138 -2.77 27.17 -13.62
N GLU A 139 -2.26 26.02 -13.17
CA GLU A 139 -1.22 25.27 -13.88
C GLU A 139 -1.70 24.73 -15.23
N MET A 140 -2.92 24.19 -15.31
CA MET A 140 -3.50 23.73 -16.59
C MET A 140 -3.63 24.88 -17.59
N LYS A 141 -4.04 26.07 -17.13
CA LYS A 141 -4.10 27.28 -17.96
C LYS A 141 -2.71 27.71 -18.42
N ASN A 142 -1.73 27.70 -17.52
CA ASN A 142 -0.34 28.04 -17.80
C ASN A 142 0.28 27.09 -18.83
N VAL A 143 0.05 25.78 -18.71
CA VAL A 143 0.48 24.79 -19.72
C VAL A 143 -0.18 25.08 -21.06
N MET A 144 -1.48 25.40 -21.09
CA MET A 144 -2.18 25.71 -22.35
C MET A 144 -1.67 26.99 -23.04
N GLU A 145 -1.22 27.99 -22.27
CA GLU A 145 -0.65 29.24 -22.78
C GLU A 145 0.82 29.10 -23.20
N ASN A 146 1.55 28.13 -22.64
CA ASN A 146 2.98 27.90 -22.89
C ASN A 146 3.28 26.65 -23.75
N VAL A 147 2.28 26.03 -24.37
CA VAL A 147 2.49 25.01 -25.41
C VAL A 147 2.62 25.73 -26.76
N PRO A 148 3.82 25.76 -27.40
CA PRO A 148 3.89 26.06 -28.82
C PRO A 148 3.03 25.04 -29.56
N LEU A 149 2.22 25.50 -30.53
CA LEU A 149 1.53 24.64 -31.49
C LEU A 149 2.53 23.78 -32.28
N GLU A 150 3.02 22.69 -31.70
CA GLU A 150 3.57 21.56 -32.44
C GLU A 150 2.80 20.31 -32.04
N THR A 151 1.60 20.22 -32.59
CA THR A 151 0.95 18.94 -32.86
C THR A 151 0.53 18.94 -34.32
N ALA A 152 1.52 18.82 -35.22
CA ALA A 152 1.29 18.23 -36.53
C ALA A 152 1.60 16.74 -36.39
N ALA A 153 0.57 15.94 -36.61
CA ALA A 153 0.59 14.49 -36.56
C ALA A 153 1.82 13.88 -37.25
N THR A 154 2.54 13.02 -36.54
CA THR A 154 3.26 11.91 -37.17
C THR A 154 2.37 10.67 -37.01
N PRO A 155 1.77 10.16 -38.09
CA PRO A 155 1.20 8.82 -38.09
C PRO A 155 2.32 7.83 -37.78
N ALA A 156 2.06 6.90 -36.88
CA ALA A 156 2.87 5.70 -36.76
C ALA A 156 2.95 5.04 -38.15
N GLU A 157 4.15 5.03 -38.75
CA GLU A 157 4.43 4.19 -39.92
C GLU A 157 4.37 2.73 -39.47
N ASP A 158 3.19 2.16 -39.71
CA ASP A 158 2.94 0.75 -39.82
C ASP A 158 3.51 0.28 -41.16
N THR A 159 4.75 -0.20 -41.18
CA THR A 159 5.24 -0.98 -42.32
C THR A 159 4.75 -2.42 -42.17
N GLU A 160 3.58 -2.68 -42.75
CA GLU A 160 3.13 -4.02 -43.15
C GLU A 160 4.01 -4.53 -44.29
N ASP A 161 4.74 -5.63 -44.06
CA ASP A 161 5.03 -6.62 -45.11
C ASP A 161 4.33 -7.93 -44.71
N ALA A 162 3.41 -8.37 -45.57
CA ALA A 162 2.49 -9.49 -45.38
C ALA A 162 3.06 -10.80 -45.99
N PRO A 163 2.32 -11.93 -46.05
CA PRO A 163 1.71 -12.74 -44.99
C PRO A 163 2.08 -14.25 -45.13
N LYS A 164 1.88 -15.09 -44.09
CA LYS A 164 1.43 -16.51 -44.26
C LYS A 164 1.01 -17.24 -42.95
N LYS A 165 -0.31 -17.44 -42.85
CA LYS A 165 -1.11 -18.62 -42.44
C LYS A 165 -0.82 -19.43 -41.14
N LYS A 166 -1.84 -19.35 -40.26
CA LYS A 166 -2.59 -20.42 -39.55
C LYS A 166 -1.87 -21.27 -38.47
N LYS A 167 -2.34 -21.17 -37.21
CA LYS A 167 -3.27 -22.13 -36.57
C LYS A 167 -3.65 -21.74 -35.13
N LYS A 168 -4.94 -21.89 -34.82
CA LYS A 168 -5.58 -21.79 -33.50
C LYS A 168 -4.95 -22.72 -32.46
N LYS A 169 -4.80 -22.27 -31.20
CA LYS A 169 -5.05 -23.10 -30.01
C LYS A 169 -5.41 -22.24 -28.79
N LYS A 170 -6.61 -22.49 -28.24
CA LYS A 170 -7.11 -22.00 -26.95
C LYS A 170 -6.14 -22.37 -25.83
N LYS A 171 -5.79 -21.42 -24.95
CA LYS A 171 -5.35 -21.71 -23.58
C LYS A 171 -6.08 -20.78 -22.60
N LYS A 172 -6.77 -21.41 -21.65
CA LYS A 172 -7.44 -20.80 -20.49
C LYS A 172 -6.48 -19.86 -19.76
N LYS A 173 -6.81 -18.58 -19.65
CA LYS A 173 -6.08 -17.63 -18.80
C LYS A 173 -6.77 -17.61 -17.43
N LYS A 174 -6.05 -18.13 -16.43
CA LYS A 174 -6.41 -18.07 -15.00
C LYS A 174 -6.52 -16.59 -14.62
N LYS A 175 -7.70 -16.16 -14.18
CA LYS A 175 -7.99 -14.77 -13.80
C LYS A 175 -7.22 -14.47 -12.50
N LYS A 176 -6.07 -13.80 -12.58
CA LYS A 176 -5.44 -13.16 -11.42
C LYS A 176 -6.33 -11.99 -11.03
N LYS A 177 -6.92 -12.02 -9.84
CA LYS A 177 -7.60 -10.86 -9.26
C LYS A 177 -6.52 -9.83 -8.93
N GLY A 178 -6.57 -8.66 -9.55
CA GLY A 178 -5.74 -7.51 -9.18
C GLY A 178 -6.18 -6.95 -7.84
N LEU A 179 -5.28 -6.20 -7.18
CA LEU A 179 -5.47 -5.60 -5.85
C LEU A 179 -6.70 -4.69 -5.71
N GLN A 180 -7.36 -4.30 -6.81
CA GLN A 180 -8.58 -3.50 -6.79
C GLN A 180 -9.82 -4.24 -6.27
N GLY A 181 -9.80 -5.58 -6.20
CA GLY A 181 -10.97 -6.38 -5.83
C GLY A 181 -11.03 -6.86 -4.38
N GLN A 182 -10.09 -6.48 -3.52
CA GLN A 182 -10.04 -7.00 -2.14
C GLN A 182 -10.67 -6.08 -1.08
N TYR A 183 -11.05 -4.85 -1.45
CA TYR A 183 -11.58 -3.88 -0.48
C TYR A 183 -12.95 -3.28 -0.85
N SER A 184 -13.66 -3.88 -1.83
CA SER A 184 -15.00 -3.43 -2.22
C SER A 184 -16.12 -4.25 -1.56
N HIS A 185 -16.19 -4.23 -0.24
CA HIS A 185 -17.40 -4.47 0.55
C HIS A 185 -17.17 -3.67 1.84
N THR A 186 -17.85 -2.57 2.14
CA THR A 186 -19.30 -2.45 2.31
C THR A 186 -19.72 -0.98 2.28
N SER A 187 -20.88 -0.67 1.70
CA SER A 187 -21.80 0.39 2.16
C SER A 187 -23.04 0.46 1.26
N SER A 188 -24.17 -0.03 1.76
CA SER A 188 -25.44 0.72 1.81
C SER A 188 -26.59 -0.20 2.21
N ALA A 189 -27.20 0.04 3.38
CA ALA A 189 -28.65 0.19 3.53
C ALA A 189 -28.97 0.45 5.00
N THR A 190 -29.04 1.73 5.38
CA THR A 190 -29.73 2.19 6.58
C THR A 190 -31.08 2.75 6.15
N GLY A 191 -32.13 2.37 6.87
CA GLY A 191 -33.40 3.10 6.96
C GLY A 191 -34.64 2.21 6.88
N PRO A 192 -35.82 2.68 7.33
CA PRO A 192 -36.11 3.40 8.57
C PRO A 192 -37.24 2.70 9.36
N GLY A 193 -37.34 2.94 10.68
CA GLY A 193 -38.39 2.34 11.53
C GLY A 193 -39.08 3.40 12.38
N HIS A 194 -40.23 3.86 11.91
CA HIS A 194 -41.24 4.58 12.70
C HIS A 194 -41.82 3.68 13.78
N SER A 195 -41.98 4.21 15.00
CA SER A 195 -43.16 4.04 15.87
C SER A 195 -43.13 5.11 16.94
#